data_AF-A0A9D4SZF8-F1
#
_entry.id   AF-A0A9D4SZF8-F1
#
_cell.length_a   1.000
_cell.length_b   1.000
_cell.length_c   1.000
_cell.angle_alpha   90.00
_cell.angle_beta   90.00
_cell.angle_gamma   90.00
#
_symmetry.space_group_name_H-M   'P 1'
#
loop_
_entity.id
_entity.type
_entity.pdbx_description
1 polymer ?
#
loop_
_entity_poly.entity_id
_entity_poly.type
_entity_poly.pdbx_seq_one_letter_code
_entity_poly.pdbx_strand_id
1 'polypeptide(L)'
;MLTTTGWFDAFRENGGPTLYTSDNRTSVSADRAEVLVYLAFFTLLAAFLAIVPGIRKERVITVVTVVFSLLVGASILIGVHGSRWHVGQGRTHTYYR
;
A
#
# COMPACT_ATOMS: atom_id res chain seq x y z
N MET A 1 41.92 -13.31 -17.89
CA MET A 1 41.92 -12.32 -16.80
C MET A 1 40.65 -12.59 -15.98
N LEU A 2 40.79 -13.17 -14.79
CA LEU A 2 39.66 -13.63 -13.97
C LEU A 2 39.10 -12.43 -13.18
N THR A 3 38.03 -11.81 -13.66
CA THR A 3 37.29 -10.82 -12.88
C THR A 3 36.46 -11.54 -11.84
N THR A 4 36.88 -11.43 -10.57
CA THR A 4 36.14 -11.94 -9.43
C THR A 4 34.86 -11.11 -9.26
N THR A 5 33.71 -11.67 -9.63
CA THR A 5 32.38 -11.12 -9.33
C THR A 5 32.22 -10.96 -7.81
N GLY A 6 32.20 -9.72 -7.34
CA GLY A 6 32.05 -9.37 -5.92
C GLY A 6 30.60 -9.06 -5.55
N TRP A 7 30.31 -8.96 -4.23
CA TRP A 7 28.99 -8.59 -3.71
C TRP A 7 28.44 -7.29 -4.33
N PHE A 8 29.32 -6.33 -4.64
CA PHE A 8 28.96 -5.04 -5.24
C PHE A 8 28.67 -5.09 -6.75
N ASP A 9 28.79 -6.24 -7.40
CA ASP A 9 28.54 -6.44 -8.83
C ASP A 9 27.08 -6.89 -9.12
N ALA A 10 26.28 -7.14 -8.08
CA ALA A 10 24.89 -7.52 -8.25
C ALA A 10 24.09 -6.42 -8.99
N PHE A 11 23.41 -6.82 -10.07
CA PHE A 11 22.58 -5.96 -10.93
C PHE A 11 23.33 -4.86 -11.69
N ARG A 12 24.66 -4.98 -11.83
CA ARG A 12 25.48 -4.08 -12.64
C ARG A 12 26.02 -4.84 -13.85
N GLU A 13 26.00 -4.20 -15.00
CA GLU A 13 26.76 -4.68 -16.15
C GLU A 13 28.18 -4.09 -16.08
N ASN A 14 29.19 -4.96 -16.08
CA ASN A 14 30.62 -4.60 -16.19
C ASN A 14 31.18 -3.68 -15.08
N GLY A 15 30.67 -3.77 -13.85
CA GLY A 15 31.14 -2.92 -12.73
C GLY A 15 30.84 -1.42 -12.89
N GLY A 16 30.04 -1.03 -13.88
CA GLY A 16 29.61 0.35 -14.12
C GLY A 16 28.49 0.80 -13.18
N PRO A 17 28.09 2.10 -13.23
CA PRO A 17 26.90 2.55 -12.52
C PRO A 17 25.65 1.80 -13.01
N THR A 18 24.72 1.49 -12.10
CA THR A 18 23.43 0.88 -12.46
C THR A 18 22.66 1.82 -13.38
N LEU A 19 22.52 1.45 -14.65
CA LEU A 19 21.76 2.20 -15.67
C LEU A 19 20.42 1.51 -15.92
N TYR A 20 19.32 2.24 -15.71
CA TYR A 20 17.99 1.79 -16.11
C TYR A 20 17.77 2.19 -17.58
N THR A 21 18.15 1.31 -18.51
CA THR A 21 18.12 1.56 -19.96
C THR A 21 16.70 1.72 -20.53
N SER A 22 15.70 1.17 -19.84
CA SER A 22 14.30 1.21 -20.22
C SER A 22 13.49 2.00 -19.20
N ASP A 23 12.77 3.02 -19.66
CA ASP A 23 11.92 3.88 -18.83
C ASP A 23 10.60 3.15 -18.49
N ASN A 24 10.68 2.12 -17.64
CA ASN A 24 9.50 1.36 -17.17
C ASN A 24 8.80 2.10 -16.02
N ARG A 25 8.49 3.38 -16.22
CA ARG A 25 7.78 4.19 -15.23
C ARG A 25 6.31 3.79 -15.22
N THR A 26 5.91 3.07 -14.18
CA THR A 26 4.50 2.80 -13.91
C THR A 26 3.86 4.00 -13.24
N SER A 27 2.80 4.55 -13.83
CA SER A 27 1.98 5.56 -13.18
C SER A 27 1.36 4.99 -11.90
N VAL A 28 1.19 5.83 -10.88
CA VAL A 28 0.46 5.42 -9.67
C VAL A 28 -1.01 5.25 -10.04
N SER A 29 -1.53 4.02 -9.93
CA SER A 29 -2.88 3.65 -10.38
C SER A 29 -4.00 4.05 -9.41
N ALA A 30 -3.67 4.44 -8.17
CA ALA A 30 -4.63 4.75 -7.12
C ALA A 30 -4.25 6.06 -6.40
N ASP A 31 -5.21 6.67 -5.71
CA ASP A 31 -4.96 7.87 -4.93
C ASP A 31 -3.96 7.56 -3.80
N ARG A 32 -2.88 8.35 -3.74
CA ARG A 32 -1.80 8.16 -2.77
C ARG A 32 -2.30 8.31 -1.33
N ALA A 33 -3.23 9.24 -1.10
CA ALA A 33 -3.76 9.49 0.24
C ALA A 33 -4.59 8.29 0.72
N GLU A 34 -5.51 7.79 -0.10
CA GLU A 34 -6.32 6.60 0.22
C GLU A 34 -5.43 5.37 0.43
N VAL A 35 -4.44 5.14 -0.44
CA VAL A 35 -3.51 4.00 -0.33
C VAL A 35 -2.72 4.04 0.98
N LEU A 36 -2.24 5.22 1.39
CA LEU A 36 -1.51 5.37 2.66
C LEU A 36 -2.39 5.05 3.87
N VAL A 37 -3.66 5.48 3.86
CA VAL A 37 -4.61 5.16 4.92
C VAL A 37 -4.83 3.63 4.98
N TYR A 38 -5.11 2.97 3.85
CA TYR A 38 -5.28 1.52 3.84
C TYR A 38 -4.05 0.78 4.35
N LEU A 39 -2.85 1.18 3.90
CA LEU A 39 -1.60 0.58 4.32
C LEU A 39 -1.39 0.73 5.84
N ALA A 40 -1.61 1.92 6.38
CA ALA A 40 -1.44 2.17 7.82
C ALA A 40 -2.38 1.30 8.67
N PHE A 41 -3.68 1.27 8.36
CA PHE A 41 -4.63 0.45 9.12
C PHE A 41 -4.39 -1.05 8.95
N PHE A 42 -3.97 -1.50 7.76
CA PHE A 42 -3.64 -2.90 7.53
C PHE A 42 -2.40 -3.33 8.31
N THR A 43 -1.38 -2.48 8.39
CA THR A 43 -0.19 -2.77 9.21
C THR A 43 -0.53 -2.85 10.70
N LEU A 44 -1.35 -1.93 11.22
CA LEU A 44 -1.82 -1.99 12.61
C LEU A 44 -2.64 -3.25 12.89
N LEU A 45 -3.52 -3.64 11.96
CA LEU A 45 -4.29 -4.87 12.07
C LEU A 45 -3.38 -6.11 12.07
N ALA A 46 -2.41 -6.17 11.15
CA ALA A 46 -1.46 -7.27 11.07
C ALA A 46 -0.60 -7.38 12.34
N ALA A 47 -0.11 -6.24 12.86
CA ALA A 47 0.63 -6.19 14.11
C ALA A 47 -0.22 -6.68 15.29
N PHE A 48 -1.49 -6.27 15.36
CA PHE A 48 -2.42 -6.76 16.38
C PHE A 48 -2.63 -8.26 16.27
N LEU A 49 -2.91 -8.80 15.07
CA LEU A 49 -3.09 -10.23 14.83
C LEU A 49 -1.86 -11.06 15.24
N ALA A 50 -0.65 -10.53 15.09
CA ALA A 50 0.56 -11.19 15.57
C ALA A 50 0.60 -11.34 17.10
N ILE A 51 0.00 -10.40 17.84
CA ILE A 51 -0.05 -10.39 19.31
C ILE A 51 -1.26 -11.18 19.85
N VAL A 52 -2.32 -11.35 19.05
CA VAL A 52 -3.57 -12.04 19.44
C VAL A 52 -3.34 -13.42 20.11
N PRO A 53 -2.41 -14.29 19.67
CA PRO A 53 -2.16 -15.58 20.34
C PRO A 53 -1.69 -15.43 21.80
N GLY A 54 -1.10 -14.30 22.18
CA GLY A 54 -0.66 -14.01 23.53
C GLY A 54 -1.78 -13.64 24.51
N ILE A 55 -3.00 -13.38 24.01
CA ILE A 55 -4.15 -12.95 24.83
C ILE A 55 -4.81 -14.18 25.47
N ARG A 56 -4.63 -14.32 26.79
CA ARG A 56 -5.07 -15.52 27.55
C ARG A 56 -6.51 -15.45 28.06
N LYS A 57 -7.08 -14.26 28.24
CA LYS A 57 -8.47 -14.03 28.72
C LYS A 57 -9.11 -12.91 27.91
N GLU A 58 -10.43 -12.93 27.76
CA GLU A 58 -11.20 -11.91 27.01
C GLU A 58 -10.80 -11.76 25.53
N ARG A 59 -10.24 -12.81 24.92
CA ARG A 59 -9.69 -12.75 23.55
C ARG A 59 -10.71 -12.31 22.49
N VAL A 60 -11.95 -12.78 22.57
CA VAL A 60 -12.98 -12.43 21.58
C VAL A 60 -13.39 -10.97 21.72
N ILE A 61 -13.66 -10.51 22.94
CA ILE A 61 -14.07 -9.13 23.19
C ILE A 61 -12.96 -8.16 22.81
N THR A 62 -11.72 -8.42 23.23
CA THR A 62 -10.56 -7.59 22.86
C THR A 62 -10.35 -7.52 21.35
N VAL A 63 -10.42 -8.65 20.64
CA VAL A 63 -10.32 -8.67 19.17
C VAL A 63 -11.43 -7.88 18.52
N VAL A 64 -12.68 -8.08 18.92
CA VAL A 64 -13.83 -7.37 18.33
C VAL A 64 -13.72 -5.86 18.59
N THR A 65 -13.38 -5.44 19.81
CA THR A 65 -13.25 -4.02 20.14
C THR A 65 -12.13 -3.34 19.35
N VAL A 66 -10.95 -3.99 19.23
CA VAL A 66 -9.81 -3.42 18.49
C VAL A 66 -10.07 -3.40 16.98
N VAL A 67 -10.64 -4.47 16.42
CA VAL A 67 -10.99 -4.50 14.99
C VAL A 67 -12.05 -3.45 14.70
N PHE A 68 -13.08 -3.32 15.54
CA PHE A 68 -14.11 -2.31 15.37
C PHE A 68 -13.54 -0.89 15.45
N SER A 69 -12.67 -0.60 16.42
CA SER A 69 -12.05 0.73 16.53
C SER A 69 -11.16 1.06 15.33
N LEU A 70 -10.40 0.10 14.82
CA LEU A 70 -9.62 0.25 13.59
C LEU A 70 -10.51 0.49 12.37
N LEU A 71 -11.61 -0.25 12.24
CA LEU A 71 -12.55 -0.08 11.13
C LEU A 71 -13.24 1.29 11.15
N VAL A 72 -13.65 1.76 12.32
CA VAL A 72 -14.24 3.10 12.49
C VAL A 72 -13.22 4.19 12.18
N GLY A 73 -11.99 4.06 12.66
CA GLY A 73 -10.92 5.01 12.34
C GLY A 73 -10.63 5.06 10.84
N ALA A 74 -10.56 3.89 10.20
CA ALA A 74 -10.33 3.78 8.76
C ALA A 74 -11.49 4.40 7.95
N SER A 75 -12.74 4.12 8.31
CA SER A 75 -13.91 4.64 7.58
C SER A 75 -14.01 6.16 7.65
N ILE A 76 -13.68 6.76 8.81
CA ILE A 76 -13.62 8.22 8.96
C ILE A 76 -12.55 8.82 8.04
N LEU A 77 -11.34 8.29 8.08
CA LEU A 77 -10.23 8.82 7.28
C LEU A 77 -10.43 8.63 5.77
N ILE A 78 -10.99 7.50 5.36
CA ILE A 78 -11.39 7.27 3.96
C ILE A 78 -12.51 8.23 3.56
N GLY A 79 -13.48 8.48 4.44
CA GLY A 79 -14.54 9.46 4.18
C GLY A 79 -14.00 10.88 3.98
N VAL A 80 -12.95 11.27 4.72
CA VAL A 80 -12.32 12.60 4.60
C VAL A 80 -11.47 12.72 3.35
N HIS A 81 -10.65 11.70 3.04
CA HIS A 81 -9.72 11.76 1.91
C HIS A 81 -10.33 11.30 0.60
N GLY A 82 -11.45 10.58 0.64
CA GLY A 82 -12.08 10.00 -0.52
C GLY A 82 -12.86 11.01 -1.35
N SER A 83 -12.75 10.89 -2.66
CA SER A 83 -13.42 11.78 -3.63
C SER A 83 -14.78 11.26 -4.11
N ARG A 84 -15.27 10.16 -3.53
CA ARG A 84 -16.42 9.39 -4.05
C ARG A 84 -17.79 9.84 -3.53
N TRP A 85 -17.88 11.01 -2.91
CA TRP A 85 -19.12 11.54 -2.35
C TRP A 85 -20.19 11.83 -3.40
N HIS A 86 -19.78 12.35 -4.55
CA HIS A 86 -20.66 12.65 -5.67
C HIS A 86 -20.08 12.02 -6.94
N VAL A 87 -20.53 10.82 -7.27
CA VAL A 87 -20.07 10.10 -8.47
C VAL A 87 -21.25 9.91 -9.41
N GLY A 88 -21.05 10.29 -10.68
CA GLY A 88 -21.99 10.07 -11.76
C GLY A 88 -21.22 9.71 -13.03
N GLN A 89 -21.74 8.76 -13.80
CA GLN A 89 -21.13 8.33 -15.06
C GLN A 89 -22.20 8.31 -16.15
N GLY A 90 -21.90 8.93 -17.28
CA GLY A 90 -22.73 8.93 -18.47
C GLY A 90 -21.87 8.76 -19.72
N ARG A 91 -22.38 8.06 -20.73
CA ARG A 91 -21.68 7.87 -21.99
C ARG A 91 -22.13 8.92 -22.99
N THR A 92 -21.19 9.76 -23.44
CA THR A 92 -21.41 10.75 -24.48
C THR A 92 -20.40 10.55 -25.61
N HIS A 93 -20.80 10.90 -26.83
CA HIS A 93 -19.88 10.96 -27.97
C HIS A 93 -19.39 12.39 -28.11
N THR A 94 -18.16 12.64 -27.70
CA THR A 94 -17.52 13.97 -27.77
C THR A 94 -16.30 13.91 -28.68
N TYR A 95 -16.01 15.01 -29.36
CA TYR A 95 -14.79 15.14 -30.15
C TYR A 95 -13.58 15.16 -29.23
N TYR A 96 -12.58 14.34 -29.55
CA TYR A 96 -11.27 14.36 -28.90
C TYR A 96 -10.37 15.39 -29.59
N ARG A 97 -9.48 16.05 -28.84
CA ARG A 97 -8.44 16.94 -29.38
C ARG A 97 -7.11 16.22 -29.39
#